data_AF-A0A7S3T9T4-F1
#
_entry.id   AF-A0A7S3T9T4-F1
#
_cell.length_a   1.000
_cell.length_b   1.000
_cell.length_c   1.000
_cell.angle_alpha   90.00
_cell.angle_beta   90.00
_cell.angle_gamma   90.00
#
_symmetry.space_group_name_H-M   'P 1'
#
loop_
_entity.id
_entity.type
_entity.pdbx_description
1 polymer ?
#
loop_
_entity_poly.entity_id
_entity_poly.type
_entity_poly.pdbx_seq_one_letter_code
_entity_poly.pdbx_strand_id
1 'polypeptide(L)'
;MANLAGALSDERGLGAAEACGSPGETNNDPSKANHFGLYMTEYENGFSELYDPSWTGAAKGNVWITVVTRSSDQLRQRVAWSLSQTLVMSHEGVDTHRKTELYLTYYDILVRHAFGSYKELLREVSYSPVMAKYLTFLENKGLVAGGTYPDENYAREIMQLFTVGLHQLNRDGTLALDEGGAAVTTYSNDDIMDFSRAWTGFAQQAPRGNIENYAGDGDKNMIDPCKLQPDWRDAFPKMDLFGGYIGDGHPLCADLPPRSFLRLGATYRLLGHSDTPVWTAKASGPFTPALGSPLRDFLD
;
A
#
# COMPACT_ATOMS: atom_id res chain seq x y z
N MET A 1 19.92 1.19 5.31
CA MET A 1 19.06 0.36 4.44
C MET A 1 18.08 -0.40 5.33
N ALA A 2 16.84 -0.59 4.88
CA ALA A 2 15.85 -1.37 5.63
C ALA A 2 16.10 -2.87 5.41
N ASN A 3 15.97 -3.69 6.46
CA ASN A 3 15.98 -5.13 6.31
C ASN A 3 14.54 -5.61 6.04
N LEU A 4 14.28 -6.02 4.80
CA LEU A 4 12.99 -6.53 4.35
C LEU A 4 12.92 -8.03 4.58
N ALA A 5 11.72 -8.53 4.90
CA ALA A 5 11.50 -9.93 5.21
C ALA A 5 11.43 -10.82 3.95
N GLY A 6 11.10 -10.25 2.80
CA GLY A 6 10.93 -10.97 1.54
C GLY A 6 12.19 -11.37 0.76
N ALA A 7 13.37 -11.49 1.37
CA ALA A 7 14.66 -11.30 0.68
C ALA A 7 15.74 -12.42 0.80
N LEU A 8 15.46 -13.72 0.53
CA LEU A 8 16.46 -14.82 0.61
C LEU A 8 16.27 -15.97 -0.42
N SER A 9 17.34 -16.49 -1.08
CA SER A 9 17.38 -17.66 -2.02
C SER A 9 18.55 -18.64 -1.82
N ASP A 10 18.48 -19.86 -2.42
CA ASP A 10 19.56 -20.86 -2.57
C ASP A 10 19.48 -21.71 -3.87
N GLU A 11 20.61 -22.32 -4.24
CA GLU A 11 20.89 -23.25 -5.35
C GLU A 11 20.76 -24.77 -5.00
N ARG A 12 20.34 -25.20 -3.81
CA ARG A 12 20.31 -26.64 -3.47
C ARG A 12 19.06 -27.13 -2.74
N GLY A 13 17.93 -27.14 -3.46
CA GLY A 13 17.03 -28.30 -3.59
C GLY A 13 16.45 -29.04 -2.37
N LEU A 14 16.61 -28.58 -1.12
CA LEU A 14 16.08 -29.25 0.07
C LEU A 14 15.68 -28.23 1.16
N GLY A 15 14.40 -27.86 1.23
CA GLY A 15 13.81 -27.09 2.33
C GLY A 15 13.22 -25.73 1.90
N ALA A 16 11.92 -25.54 2.13
CA ALA A 16 11.11 -24.46 1.57
C ALA A 16 11.33 -23.09 2.25
N ALA A 17 11.74 -22.08 1.47
CA ALA A 17 11.18 -20.72 1.37
C ALA A 17 12.16 -19.84 0.58
N GLU A 18 11.95 -19.73 -0.73
CA GLU A 18 12.58 -18.68 -1.54
C GLU A 18 11.65 -17.46 -1.47
N ALA A 19 12.15 -16.34 -0.94
CA ALA A 19 11.39 -15.11 -0.85
C ALA A 19 12.02 -14.09 -1.80
N CYS A 20 11.26 -13.64 -2.80
CA CYS A 20 11.53 -12.44 -3.62
C CYS A 20 10.30 -11.53 -3.49
N GLY A 21 9.94 -11.20 -2.24
CA GLY A 21 8.60 -10.76 -1.89
C GLY A 21 8.37 -9.26 -1.94
N SER A 22 9.40 -8.43 -1.88
CA SER A 22 9.17 -6.98 -1.76
C SER A 22 9.21 -6.26 -3.12
N PRO A 23 8.32 -5.29 -3.41
CA PRO A 23 8.36 -4.56 -4.67
C PRO A 23 9.72 -3.88 -4.91
N GLY A 24 10.40 -4.25 -6.01
CA GLY A 24 11.74 -3.78 -6.36
C GLY A 24 12.86 -4.77 -6.05
N GLU A 25 12.54 -5.87 -5.38
CA GLU A 25 13.42 -7.01 -5.17
C GLU A 25 13.37 -7.95 -6.39
N THR A 26 14.52 -8.09 -7.05
CA THR A 26 14.63 -8.87 -8.29
C THR A 26 15.53 -10.08 -8.13
N ASN A 27 16.33 -10.12 -7.05
CA ASN A 27 17.17 -11.24 -6.71
C ASN A 27 17.55 -11.17 -5.22
N ASN A 28 17.82 -12.33 -4.66
CA ASN A 28 18.31 -12.47 -3.30
C ASN A 28 19.84 -12.30 -3.25
N ASP A 29 20.34 -11.87 -2.09
CA ASP A 29 21.78 -11.68 -1.87
C ASP A 29 22.43 -13.02 -1.48
N PRO A 30 23.24 -13.63 -2.36
CA PRO A 30 23.84 -14.94 -2.11
C PRO A 30 24.89 -14.92 -0.99
N SER A 31 25.31 -13.74 -0.51
CA SER A 31 26.25 -13.61 0.60
C SER A 31 25.60 -13.73 1.99
N LYS A 32 24.27 -13.71 2.07
CA LYS A 32 23.51 -13.80 3.34
C LYS A 32 23.00 -15.22 3.57
N ALA A 33 22.96 -15.64 4.83
CA ALA A 33 22.43 -16.95 5.21
C ALA A 33 20.93 -17.06 4.89
N ASN A 34 20.57 -18.15 4.24
CA ASN A 34 19.29 -18.46 3.61
C ASN A 34 18.40 -19.38 4.48
N HIS A 35 18.86 -19.77 5.67
CA HIS A 35 18.11 -20.61 6.61
C HIS A 35 17.74 -19.81 7.86
N PHE A 36 16.46 -19.89 8.25
CA PHE A 36 15.99 -19.41 9.54
C PHE A 36 16.26 -20.47 10.61
N GLY A 37 17.44 -20.40 11.24
CA GLY A 37 17.73 -21.25 12.40
C GLY A 37 16.83 -20.86 13.58
N LEU A 38 15.91 -21.74 13.96
CA LEU A 38 15.16 -21.64 15.21
C LEU A 38 15.86 -22.44 16.32
N TYR A 39 15.86 -21.88 17.53
CA TYR A 39 16.11 -22.67 18.73
C TYR A 39 14.85 -23.48 19.04
N MET A 40 14.93 -24.81 18.89
CA MET A 40 13.91 -25.73 19.41
C MET A 40 14.36 -26.29 20.76
N THR A 41 13.41 -26.43 21.68
CA THR A 41 13.62 -27.10 22.97
C THR A 41 13.94 -28.58 22.74
N GLU A 42 14.95 -29.10 23.43
CA GLU A 42 15.35 -30.51 23.41
C GLU A 42 14.17 -31.43 23.76
N TYR A 43 13.82 -32.34 22.85
CA TYR A 43 13.12 -33.57 23.22
C TYR A 43 14.17 -34.67 23.46
N GLU A 44 14.01 -35.45 24.53
CA GLU A 44 14.95 -36.43 25.12
C GLU A 44 15.51 -37.54 24.19
N ASN A 45 15.21 -37.53 22.89
CA ASN A 45 15.53 -38.62 21.96
C ASN A 45 16.64 -38.30 20.94
N GLY A 46 17.54 -37.37 21.24
CA GLY A 46 18.89 -37.35 20.62
C GLY A 46 18.99 -37.08 19.12
N PHE A 47 17.94 -36.56 18.46
CA PHE A 47 18.03 -36.03 17.10
C PHE A 47 18.10 -34.50 17.14
N SER A 48 19.31 -33.96 17.00
CA SER A 48 19.54 -32.54 16.76
C SER A 48 19.23 -32.21 15.29
N GLU A 49 17.96 -32.12 14.91
CA GLU A 49 17.62 -31.62 13.57
C GLU A 49 17.43 -30.10 13.62
N LEU A 50 18.55 -29.40 13.49
CA LEU A 50 18.66 -27.97 13.11
C LEU A 50 18.07 -27.67 11.71
N TYR A 51 17.50 -28.68 11.04
CA TYR A 51 17.11 -28.69 9.63
C TYR A 51 15.77 -29.42 9.39
N ASP A 52 14.93 -29.61 10.40
CA ASP A 52 13.57 -30.09 10.14
C ASP A 52 12.82 -28.96 9.38
N PRO A 53 12.35 -29.18 8.13
CA PRO A 53 11.62 -28.17 7.39
C PRO A 53 10.40 -27.76 8.22
N SER A 54 10.47 -26.56 8.80
CA SER A 54 9.36 -26.03 9.59
C SER A 54 8.08 -26.17 8.77
N TRP A 55 7.04 -26.74 9.38
CA TRP A 55 5.72 -26.87 8.79
C TRP A 55 5.38 -25.59 8.02
N THR A 56 5.02 -25.67 6.73
CA THR A 56 4.94 -24.48 5.84
C THR A 56 4.09 -23.34 6.41
N GLY A 57 3.09 -23.65 7.25
CA GLY A 57 2.30 -22.65 7.97
C GLY A 57 3.07 -21.81 9.00
N ALA A 58 4.19 -22.28 9.55
CA ALA A 58 5.02 -21.58 10.53
C ALA A 58 6.14 -20.74 9.90
N ALA A 59 6.47 -20.97 8.62
CA ALA A 59 7.60 -20.33 7.94
C ALA A 59 7.57 -18.80 8.02
N LYS A 60 6.44 -18.16 7.71
CA LYS A 60 6.23 -16.71 7.87
C LYS A 60 6.55 -16.17 9.26
N GLY A 61 6.18 -16.90 10.31
CA GLY A 61 6.43 -16.50 11.70
C GLY A 61 7.92 -16.58 12.02
N ASN A 62 8.58 -17.63 11.54
CA ASN A 62 10.01 -17.85 11.73
C ASN A 62 10.85 -16.77 11.02
N VAL A 63 10.47 -16.43 9.79
CA VAL A 63 11.10 -15.35 9.02
C VAL A 63 10.96 -14.03 9.77
N TRP A 64 9.73 -13.69 10.15
CA TRP A 64 9.43 -12.45 10.85
C TRP A 64 10.19 -12.33 12.18
N ILE A 65 10.17 -13.37 13.03
CA ILE A 65 10.89 -13.37 14.31
C ILE A 65 12.39 -13.18 14.09
N THR A 66 12.97 -13.84 13.09
CA THR A 66 14.40 -13.71 12.80
C THR A 66 14.76 -12.29 12.37
N VAL A 67 13.97 -11.69 11.49
CA VAL A 67 14.18 -10.31 11.04
C VAL A 67 14.02 -9.34 12.21
N VAL A 68 12.92 -9.44 12.96
CA VAL A 68 12.65 -8.50 14.06
C VAL A 68 13.68 -8.62 15.18
N THR A 69 14.24 -9.81 15.45
CA THR A 69 15.23 -10.00 16.53
C THR A 69 16.68 -9.76 16.12
N ARG A 70 17.06 -10.03 14.87
CA ARG A 70 18.46 -9.97 14.41
C ARG A 70 18.79 -8.77 13.55
N SER A 71 17.80 -8.09 12.98
CA SER A 71 18.05 -6.94 12.12
C SER A 71 18.71 -5.78 12.86
N SER A 72 19.57 -5.04 12.17
CA SER A 72 20.26 -3.87 12.73
C SER A 72 19.33 -2.67 12.94
N ASP A 73 18.17 -2.63 12.26
CA ASP A 73 17.20 -1.54 12.26
C ASP A 73 16.02 -1.79 13.22
N GLN A 74 16.35 -2.16 14.47
CA GLN A 74 15.39 -2.53 15.53
C GLN A 74 14.25 -1.52 15.73
N LEU A 75 14.53 -0.20 15.69
CA LEU A 75 13.49 0.81 15.83
C LEU A 75 12.45 0.72 14.70
N ARG A 76 12.91 0.50 13.45
CA ARG A 76 12.04 0.37 12.28
C ARG A 76 11.10 -0.82 12.43
N GLN A 77 11.64 -1.97 12.86
CA GLN A 77 10.87 -3.20 13.07
C GLN A 77 9.82 -3.03 14.19
N ARG A 78 10.16 -2.33 15.28
CA ARG A 78 9.21 -2.03 16.37
C ARG A 78 8.07 -1.12 15.90
N VAL A 79 8.38 -0.11 15.10
CA VAL A 79 7.35 0.78 14.54
C VAL A 79 6.48 0.03 13.53
N ALA A 80 7.09 -0.75 12.63
CA ALA A 80 6.34 -1.61 11.70
C ALA A 80 5.42 -2.60 12.44
N TRP A 81 5.87 -3.16 13.57
CA TRP A 81 5.04 -3.99 14.43
C TRP A 81 3.86 -3.21 15.02
N SER A 82 4.09 -2.00 15.55
CA SER A 82 3.00 -1.14 16.02
C SER A 82 2.00 -0.83 14.90
N LEU A 83 2.48 -0.51 13.69
CA LEU A 83 1.62 -0.23 12.54
C LEU A 83 0.79 -1.45 12.14
N SER A 84 1.31 -2.66 12.28
CA SER A 84 0.56 -3.88 11.95
C SER A 84 -0.51 -4.22 12.99
N GLN A 85 -0.50 -3.57 14.16
CA GLN A 85 -1.61 -3.63 15.14
C GLN A 85 -2.73 -2.64 14.81
N THR A 86 -2.45 -1.63 14.00
CA THR A 86 -3.46 -0.70 13.49
C THR A 86 -3.99 -1.17 12.15
N LEU A 87 -3.11 -1.42 11.18
CA LEU A 87 -3.43 -1.87 9.83
C LEU A 87 -3.44 -3.40 9.77
N VAL A 88 -4.37 -3.98 10.52
CA VAL A 88 -4.47 -5.43 10.74
C VAL A 88 -4.91 -6.20 9.49
N MET A 89 -4.52 -7.47 9.42
CA MET A 89 -5.04 -8.45 8.47
C MET A 89 -5.24 -9.79 9.15
N SER A 90 -6.13 -10.62 8.62
CA SER A 90 -6.33 -12.00 9.11
C SER A 90 -6.08 -13.04 8.03
N HIS A 91 -5.66 -14.23 8.47
CA HIS A 91 -5.50 -15.36 7.55
C HIS A 91 -6.84 -15.82 6.98
N GLU A 92 -7.88 -15.84 7.82
CA GLU A 92 -9.24 -16.26 7.48
C GLU A 92 -9.84 -15.37 6.38
N GLY A 93 -9.72 -14.05 6.53
CA GLY A 93 -10.29 -13.10 5.56
C GLY A 93 -9.53 -13.03 4.25
N VAL A 94 -8.28 -13.52 4.21
CA VAL A 94 -7.49 -13.65 2.99
C VAL A 94 -7.60 -15.06 2.39
N ASP A 95 -8.13 -16.04 3.12
CA ASP A 95 -8.32 -17.43 2.69
C ASP A 95 -7.02 -18.04 2.12
N THR A 96 -5.89 -17.85 2.82
CA THR A 96 -4.58 -18.34 2.38
C THR A 96 -3.60 -18.55 3.55
N HIS A 97 -3.67 -19.69 4.23
CA HIS A 97 -2.84 -19.93 5.43
C HIS A 97 -1.38 -20.32 5.15
N ARG A 98 -1.12 -20.91 3.98
CA ARG A 98 0.15 -21.56 3.64
C ARG A 98 1.16 -20.65 2.94
N LYS A 99 0.71 -19.54 2.36
CA LYS A 99 1.63 -18.60 1.71
C LYS A 99 2.39 -17.81 2.77
N THR A 100 3.69 -17.70 2.59
CA THR A 100 4.60 -16.89 3.39
C THR A 100 4.87 -15.54 2.75
N GLU A 101 5.20 -15.52 1.45
CA GLU A 101 5.64 -14.33 0.74
C GLU A 101 4.59 -13.21 0.82
N LEU A 102 3.34 -13.55 0.53
CA LEU A 102 2.15 -12.71 0.69
C LEU A 102 2.15 -11.83 1.96
N TYR A 103 2.34 -12.47 3.12
CA TYR A 103 2.26 -11.79 4.41
C TYR A 103 3.51 -10.98 4.70
N LEU A 104 4.68 -11.47 4.29
CA LEU A 104 5.94 -10.76 4.45
C LEU A 104 5.98 -9.51 3.57
N THR A 105 5.50 -9.58 2.32
CA THR A 105 5.35 -8.42 1.43
C THR A 105 4.49 -7.35 2.06
N TYR A 106 3.36 -7.73 2.66
CA TYR A 106 2.50 -6.77 3.35
C TYR A 106 3.23 -6.14 4.55
N TYR A 107 3.92 -6.94 5.36
CA TYR A 107 4.71 -6.42 6.48
C TYR A 107 5.83 -5.46 6.00
N ASP A 108 6.44 -5.75 4.86
CA ASP A 108 7.48 -4.91 4.25
C ASP A 108 6.97 -3.54 3.81
N ILE A 109 5.67 -3.37 3.51
CA ILE A 109 5.05 -2.04 3.33
C ILE A 109 5.21 -1.23 4.64
N LEU A 110 4.90 -1.85 5.78
CA LEU A 110 4.96 -1.19 7.10
C LEU A 110 6.41 -0.84 7.48
N VAL A 111 7.36 -1.73 7.17
CA VAL A 111 8.80 -1.50 7.39
C VAL A 111 9.30 -0.31 6.55
N ARG A 112 8.92 -0.24 5.27
CA ARG A 112 9.31 0.88 4.38
C ARG A 112 8.76 2.21 4.87
N HIS A 113 7.49 2.24 5.30
CA HIS A 113 6.82 3.47 5.74
C HIS A 113 6.94 3.77 7.24
N ALA A 114 7.70 2.98 8.01
CA ALA A 114 7.83 3.14 9.46
C ALA A 114 8.18 4.57 9.93
N PHE A 115 8.94 5.34 9.13
CA PHE A 115 9.29 6.74 9.43
C PHE A 115 8.74 7.73 8.39
N GLY A 116 7.79 7.28 7.57
CA GLY A 116 7.23 8.02 6.45
C GLY A 116 5.93 8.76 6.80
N SER A 117 5.25 9.22 5.76
CA SER A 117 3.91 9.83 5.89
C SER A 117 2.84 8.75 6.01
N TYR A 118 1.95 8.89 6.99
CA TYR A 118 0.81 7.98 7.14
C TYR A 118 -0.10 7.95 5.91
N LYS A 119 -0.20 9.06 5.17
CA LYS A 119 -0.93 9.14 3.90
C LYS A 119 -0.34 8.20 2.83
N GLU A 120 0.99 8.15 2.74
CA GLU A 120 1.69 7.29 1.77
C GLU A 120 1.62 5.82 2.20
N LEU A 121 1.72 5.55 3.50
CA LEU A 121 1.48 4.21 4.06
C LEU A 121 0.09 3.70 3.70
N LEU A 122 -0.95 4.48 4.01
CA LEU A 122 -2.34 4.11 3.72
C LEU A 122 -2.54 3.89 2.23
N ARG A 123 -2.00 4.77 1.38
CA ARG A 123 -2.06 4.60 -0.07
C ARG A 123 -1.49 3.23 -0.46
N GLU A 124 -0.28 2.90 -0.04
CA GLU A 124 0.33 1.63 -0.44
C GLU A 124 -0.42 0.42 0.12
N VAL A 125 -0.92 0.50 1.35
CA VAL A 125 -1.79 -0.55 1.94
C VAL A 125 -3.09 -0.71 1.15
N SER A 126 -3.74 0.38 0.73
CA SER A 126 -4.96 0.33 -0.10
C SER A 126 -4.74 -0.31 -1.47
N TYR A 127 -3.52 -0.22 -2.03
CA TYR A 127 -3.19 -0.89 -3.27
C TYR A 127 -2.70 -2.34 -3.08
N SER A 128 -2.54 -2.80 -1.84
CA SER A 128 -2.16 -4.20 -1.59
C SER A 128 -3.32 -5.14 -1.93
N PRO A 129 -3.11 -6.17 -2.78
CA PRO A 129 -4.15 -7.14 -3.09
C PRO A 129 -4.58 -7.97 -1.87
N VAL A 130 -3.70 -8.11 -0.88
CA VAL A 130 -3.99 -8.80 0.38
C VAL A 130 -5.04 -8.02 1.17
N MET A 131 -4.84 -6.70 1.30
CA MET A 131 -5.80 -5.80 1.94
C MET A 131 -7.10 -5.72 1.14
N ALA A 132 -7.01 -5.65 -0.20
CA ALA A 132 -8.15 -5.67 -1.10
C ALA A 132 -9.05 -6.89 -0.88
N LYS A 133 -8.44 -8.08 -0.75
CA LYS A 133 -9.19 -9.30 -0.46
C LYS A 133 -9.73 -9.30 0.96
N TYR A 134 -8.90 -8.92 1.96
CA TYR A 134 -9.26 -8.94 3.37
C TYR A 134 -10.49 -8.08 3.69
N LEU A 135 -10.55 -6.87 3.14
CA LEU A 135 -11.66 -5.92 3.35
C LEU A 135 -12.59 -5.81 2.13
N THR A 136 -12.68 -6.91 1.37
CA THR A 136 -13.72 -7.20 0.38
C THR A 136 -13.91 -6.16 -0.74
N PHE A 137 -12.92 -5.31 -1.00
CA PHE A 137 -12.94 -4.36 -2.12
C PHE A 137 -12.22 -4.85 -3.38
N LEU A 138 -11.62 -6.04 -3.35
CA LEU A 138 -11.07 -6.69 -4.53
C LEU A 138 -12.18 -7.07 -5.52
N GLU A 139 -12.03 -6.63 -6.77
CA GLU A 139 -13.00 -6.73 -7.86
C GLU A 139 -14.37 -6.09 -7.55
N ASN A 140 -14.43 -5.21 -6.55
CA ASN A 140 -15.63 -4.43 -6.23
C ASN A 140 -15.99 -3.54 -7.43
N LYS A 141 -17.27 -3.43 -7.78
CA LYS A 141 -17.71 -2.73 -9.01
C LYS A 141 -18.61 -1.55 -8.66
N GLY A 142 -18.48 -0.48 -9.42
CA GLY A 142 -19.43 0.64 -9.38
C GLY A 142 -20.83 0.18 -9.77
N LEU A 143 -21.86 0.88 -9.29
CA LEU A 143 -23.27 0.51 -9.46
C LEU A 143 -23.64 0.23 -10.93
N VAL A 144 -23.14 1.06 -11.85
CA VAL A 144 -23.41 0.91 -13.29
C VAL A 144 -22.78 -0.36 -13.87
N ALA A 145 -21.58 -0.73 -13.40
CA ALA A 145 -20.85 -1.89 -13.89
C ALA A 145 -21.25 -3.21 -13.21
N GLY A 146 -21.61 -3.14 -11.92
CA GLY A 146 -21.96 -4.30 -11.10
C GLY A 146 -23.46 -4.59 -10.99
N GLY A 147 -24.31 -3.60 -11.22
CA GLY A 147 -25.77 -3.70 -11.01
C GLY A 147 -26.20 -3.66 -9.55
N THR A 148 -25.26 -3.63 -8.61
CA THR A 148 -25.47 -3.55 -7.16
C THR A 148 -24.62 -2.44 -6.56
N TYR A 149 -24.97 -1.97 -5.37
CA TYR A 149 -24.12 -1.03 -4.65
C TYR A 149 -22.74 -1.65 -4.37
N PRO A 150 -21.65 -0.86 -4.44
CA PRO A 150 -20.32 -1.33 -4.09
C PRO A 150 -20.24 -1.81 -2.64
N ASP A 151 -19.37 -2.78 -2.38
CA ASP A 151 -19.03 -3.19 -1.02
C ASP A 151 -18.41 -2.01 -0.25
N GLU A 152 -18.95 -1.76 0.95
CA GLU A 152 -18.64 -0.62 1.80
C GLU A 152 -17.60 -0.91 2.90
N ASN A 153 -17.23 -2.18 3.10
CA ASN A 153 -16.44 -2.65 4.22
C ASN A 153 -15.12 -1.88 4.34
N TYR A 154 -14.35 -1.78 3.26
CA TYR A 154 -13.09 -1.02 3.29
C TYR A 154 -13.28 0.48 3.56
N ALA A 155 -14.33 1.10 3.01
CA ALA A 155 -14.64 2.50 3.26
C ALA A 155 -14.99 2.74 4.73
N ARG A 156 -15.71 1.80 5.34
CA ARG A 156 -16.04 1.83 6.77
C ARG A 156 -14.78 1.67 7.62
N GLU A 157 -13.99 0.63 7.39
CA GLU A 157 -12.82 0.31 8.21
C GLU A 157 -11.72 1.37 8.10
N ILE A 158 -11.49 1.95 6.91
CA ILE A 158 -10.48 2.99 6.76
C ILE A 158 -10.81 4.23 7.59
N MET A 159 -12.08 4.62 7.67
CA MET A 159 -12.53 5.76 8.48
C MET A 159 -12.59 5.39 9.96
N GLN A 160 -13.19 4.24 10.27
CA GLN A 160 -13.49 3.84 11.64
C GLN A 160 -12.28 3.38 12.44
N LEU A 161 -11.45 2.51 11.85
CA LEU A 161 -10.37 1.82 12.58
C LEU A 161 -8.98 2.36 12.21
N PHE A 162 -8.79 2.78 10.97
CA PHE A 162 -7.44 3.13 10.50
C PHE A 162 -7.13 4.63 10.51
N THR A 163 -8.14 5.50 10.62
CA THR A 163 -7.93 6.95 10.55
C THR A 163 -8.68 7.73 11.62
N VAL A 164 -9.87 8.22 11.31
CA VAL A 164 -10.52 9.33 12.00
C VAL A 164 -11.38 8.89 13.19
N GLY A 165 -11.81 7.63 13.23
CA GLY A 165 -12.63 7.08 14.30
C GLY A 165 -14.10 7.50 14.23
N LEU A 166 -14.90 6.95 15.14
CA LEU A 166 -16.37 7.16 15.19
C LEU A 166 -16.78 8.57 15.59
N HIS A 167 -15.99 9.22 16.44
CA HIS A 167 -16.31 10.50 17.03
C HIS A 167 -15.19 11.51 16.82
N GLN A 168 -15.57 12.76 16.60
CA GLN A 168 -14.62 13.84 16.46
C GLN A 168 -13.94 14.12 17.80
N LEU A 169 -12.64 14.40 17.73
CA LEU A 169 -11.82 14.73 18.89
C LEU A 169 -11.34 16.18 18.81
N ASN A 170 -11.31 16.84 19.96
CA ASN A 170 -10.58 18.08 20.15
C ASN A 170 -9.07 17.85 20.02
N ARG A 171 -8.29 18.92 19.88
CA ARG A 171 -6.83 18.83 19.74
C ARG A 171 -6.12 18.20 20.95
N ASP A 172 -6.76 18.19 22.11
CA ASP A 172 -6.27 17.56 23.33
C ASP A 172 -6.68 16.08 23.46
N GLY A 173 -7.39 15.53 22.46
CA GLY A 173 -7.86 14.14 22.42
C GLY A 173 -9.19 13.89 23.15
N THR A 174 -9.82 14.92 23.72
CA THR A 174 -11.16 14.79 24.32
C THR A 174 -12.25 14.74 23.24
N LEU A 175 -13.41 14.13 23.54
CA LEU A 175 -14.54 14.10 22.61
C LEU A 175 -15.04 15.53 22.33
N ALA A 176 -15.24 15.85 21.06
CA ALA A 176 -15.99 17.03 20.68
C ALA A 176 -17.48 16.79 20.98
N LEU A 177 -18.10 17.68 21.75
CA LEU A 177 -19.51 17.57 22.14
C LEU A 177 -20.35 18.60 21.40
N ASP A 178 -21.57 18.24 21.06
CA ASP A 178 -22.58 19.15 20.54
C ASP A 178 -23.20 20.02 21.65
N GLU A 179 -24.14 20.90 21.29
CA GLU A 179 -24.84 21.76 22.25
C GLU A 179 -25.64 20.97 23.31
N GLY A 180 -25.98 19.71 23.01
CA GLY A 180 -26.67 18.79 23.91
C GLY A 180 -25.75 17.96 24.81
N GLY A 181 -24.43 18.10 24.66
CA GLY A 181 -23.43 17.32 25.39
C GLY A 181 -23.19 15.91 24.85
N ALA A 182 -23.69 15.58 23.65
CA ALA A 182 -23.43 14.30 22.99
C ALA A 182 -22.19 14.39 22.09
N ALA A 183 -21.46 13.28 21.96
CA ALA A 183 -20.26 13.24 21.12
C ALA A 183 -20.61 13.38 19.63
N VAL A 184 -19.95 14.30 18.95
CA VAL A 184 -20.15 14.56 17.52
C VAL A 184 -19.60 13.37 16.71
N THR A 185 -20.44 12.77 15.88
CA THR A 185 -20.04 11.68 14.97
C THR A 185 -19.15 12.20 13.85
N THR A 186 -18.11 11.46 13.49
CA THR A 186 -17.16 11.86 12.45
C THR A 186 -17.73 11.77 11.05
N TYR A 187 -18.60 10.78 10.81
CA TYR A 187 -19.22 10.51 9.51
C TYR A 187 -20.58 9.85 9.73
N SER A 188 -21.40 9.89 8.68
CA SER A 188 -22.69 9.23 8.56
C SER A 188 -22.58 7.94 7.74
N ASN A 189 -23.67 7.18 7.66
CA ASN A 189 -23.72 6.02 6.77
C ASN A 189 -23.71 6.43 5.28
N ASP A 190 -24.24 7.61 4.96
CA ASP A 190 -24.24 8.13 3.59
C ASP A 190 -22.81 8.41 3.14
N ASP A 191 -21.95 8.93 4.03
CA ASP A 191 -20.53 9.12 3.75
C ASP A 191 -19.85 7.78 3.43
N ILE A 192 -20.11 6.74 4.22
CA ILE A 192 -19.55 5.39 4.00
C ILE A 192 -19.94 4.86 2.61
N MET A 193 -21.21 4.98 2.23
CA MET A 193 -21.70 4.59 0.92
C MET A 193 -21.08 5.41 -0.21
N ASP A 194 -20.85 6.69 0.02
CA ASP A 194 -20.23 7.56 -0.98
C ASP A 194 -18.74 7.28 -1.16
N PHE A 195 -18.03 6.98 -0.07
CA PHE A 195 -16.62 6.56 -0.10
C PHE A 195 -16.43 5.14 -0.65
N SER A 196 -17.41 4.24 -0.50
CA SER A 196 -17.31 2.88 -1.08
C SER A 196 -17.14 2.92 -2.59
N ARG A 197 -17.77 3.89 -3.27
CA ARG A 197 -17.61 4.14 -4.70
C ARG A 197 -16.16 4.46 -5.09
N ALA A 198 -15.38 5.06 -4.19
CA ALA A 198 -13.97 5.35 -4.42
C ALA A 198 -13.10 4.08 -4.44
N TRP A 199 -13.58 2.96 -3.89
CA TRP A 199 -12.87 1.68 -3.78
C TRP A 199 -13.35 0.62 -4.78
N THR A 200 -13.98 1.06 -5.87
CA THR A 200 -14.40 0.20 -6.99
C THR A 200 -13.25 -0.02 -8.00
N GLY A 201 -13.33 -1.06 -8.83
CA GLY A 201 -12.41 -1.33 -9.93
C GLY A 201 -11.00 -1.75 -9.54
N PHE A 202 -10.73 -2.12 -8.29
CA PHE A 202 -9.45 -2.72 -7.93
C PHE A 202 -9.43 -4.19 -8.37
N ALA A 203 -8.40 -4.61 -9.09
CA ALA A 203 -8.27 -6.00 -9.54
C ALA A 203 -6.84 -6.51 -9.39
N GLN A 204 -6.69 -7.82 -9.33
CA GLN A 204 -5.39 -8.46 -9.28
C GLN A 204 -4.61 -8.21 -10.58
N GLN A 205 -3.29 -8.13 -10.45
CA GLN A 205 -2.39 -8.18 -11.60
C GLN A 205 -2.42 -9.57 -12.24
N ALA A 206 -1.94 -9.67 -13.48
CA ALA A 206 -1.71 -10.97 -14.09
C ALA A 206 -0.67 -11.75 -13.26
N PRO A 207 -0.76 -13.10 -13.21
CA PRO A 207 0.30 -13.91 -12.63
C PRO A 207 1.63 -13.65 -13.31
N ARG A 208 2.71 -13.72 -12.53
CA ARG A 208 4.08 -13.72 -13.01
C ARG A 208 4.85 -14.84 -12.34
N GLY A 209 6.02 -15.19 -12.90
CA GLY A 209 6.97 -16.06 -12.22
C GLY A 209 7.62 -15.37 -11.00
N ASN A 210 8.44 -16.12 -10.26
CA ASN A 210 9.13 -15.67 -9.06
C ASN A 210 8.15 -15.14 -7.99
N ILE A 211 7.06 -15.87 -7.80
CA ILE A 211 6.12 -15.69 -6.69
C ILE A 211 5.74 -17.06 -6.14
N GLU A 212 5.46 -17.11 -4.84
CA GLU A 212 5.00 -18.29 -4.14
C GLU A 212 3.63 -18.72 -4.62
N ASN A 213 3.59 -19.90 -5.23
CA ASN A 213 2.39 -20.46 -5.79
C ASN A 213 2.33 -21.97 -5.54
N TYR A 214 1.16 -22.44 -5.09
CA TYR A 214 0.92 -23.85 -4.83
C TYR A 214 -0.02 -24.44 -5.88
N ALA A 215 0.17 -25.73 -6.19
CA ALA A 215 -0.71 -26.43 -7.10
C ALA A 215 -2.17 -26.36 -6.60
N GLY A 216 -3.06 -25.80 -7.44
CA GLY A 216 -4.48 -25.62 -7.11
C GLY A 216 -4.89 -24.20 -6.69
N ASP A 217 -3.96 -23.28 -6.46
CA ASP A 217 -4.27 -21.89 -6.03
C ASP A 217 -4.72 -20.98 -7.18
N GLY A 218 -4.61 -21.44 -8.43
CA GLY A 218 -5.13 -20.77 -9.62
C GLY A 218 -4.34 -19.55 -10.07
N ASP A 219 -3.00 -19.56 -9.92
CA ASP A 219 -2.07 -18.52 -10.40
C ASP A 219 -2.52 -17.09 -10.05
N LYS A 220 -2.75 -16.84 -8.76
CA LYS A 220 -3.18 -15.52 -8.26
C LYS A 220 -1.98 -14.66 -7.87
N ASN A 221 -1.85 -13.49 -8.50
CA ASN A 221 -0.86 -12.49 -8.10
C ASN A 221 -1.41 -11.67 -6.92
N MET A 222 -0.98 -12.06 -5.72
CA MET A 222 -1.37 -11.42 -4.47
C MET A 222 -0.22 -10.64 -3.82
N ILE A 223 0.85 -10.38 -4.57
CA ILE A 223 2.04 -9.68 -4.09
C ILE A 223 2.11 -8.30 -4.71
N ASP A 224 1.87 -8.20 -6.02
CA ASP A 224 1.98 -6.94 -6.75
C ASP A 224 0.77 -6.03 -6.50
N PRO A 225 0.96 -4.70 -6.49
CA PRO A 225 -0.14 -3.75 -6.29
C PRO A 225 -1.29 -3.95 -7.26
N CYS A 226 -2.53 -3.88 -6.73
CA CYS A 226 -3.76 -3.95 -7.52
C CYS A 226 -3.71 -3.01 -8.72
N LYS A 227 -4.14 -3.50 -9.88
CA LYS A 227 -4.44 -2.63 -11.03
C LYS A 227 -5.85 -2.06 -10.89
N LEU A 228 -6.07 -0.93 -11.54
CA LEU A 228 -7.40 -0.37 -11.70
C LEU A 228 -7.99 -0.85 -13.03
N GLN A 229 -9.18 -1.45 -12.97
CA GLN A 229 -10.03 -1.79 -14.10
C GLN A 229 -10.97 -0.61 -14.38
N PRO A 230 -10.73 0.17 -15.46
CA PRO A 230 -11.48 1.40 -15.71
C PRO A 230 -12.99 1.16 -15.83
N ASP A 231 -13.38 0.07 -16.49
CA ASP A 231 -14.79 -0.26 -16.76
C ASP A 231 -15.59 -0.62 -15.50
N TRP A 232 -14.91 -0.93 -14.40
CA TRP A 232 -15.53 -1.29 -13.12
C TRP A 232 -15.57 -0.11 -12.15
N ARG A 233 -14.95 1.02 -12.49
CA ARG A 233 -14.92 2.21 -11.65
C ARG A 233 -16.28 2.89 -11.65
N ASP A 234 -16.66 3.38 -10.48
CA ASP A 234 -17.74 4.35 -10.38
C ASP A 234 -17.28 5.68 -11.00
N ALA A 235 -18.01 6.15 -12.02
CA ALA A 235 -17.67 7.34 -12.79
C ALA A 235 -18.22 8.65 -12.19
N PHE A 236 -19.08 8.55 -11.17
CA PHE A 236 -19.75 9.73 -10.62
C PHE A 236 -18.85 10.50 -9.64
N PRO A 237 -19.09 11.80 -9.44
CA PRO A 237 -18.44 12.57 -8.39
C PRO A 237 -18.65 11.91 -7.02
N LYS A 238 -17.59 11.88 -6.20
CA LYS A 238 -17.65 11.36 -4.84
C LYS A 238 -17.57 12.52 -3.86
N MET A 239 -18.40 12.52 -2.83
CA MET A 239 -18.38 13.53 -1.78
C MET A 239 -17.14 13.38 -0.90
N ASP A 240 -16.68 14.48 -0.29
CA ASP A 240 -15.76 14.46 0.84
C ASP A 240 -16.51 14.52 2.19
N LEU A 241 -15.78 14.41 3.31
CA LEU A 241 -16.35 14.48 4.65
C LEU A 241 -16.80 15.89 5.07
N PHE A 242 -16.52 16.91 4.27
CA PHE A 242 -16.75 18.31 4.58
C PHE A 242 -17.86 18.93 3.70
N GLY A 243 -18.59 18.11 2.94
CA GLY A 243 -19.69 18.53 2.09
C GLY A 243 -19.28 19.03 0.70
N GLY A 244 -18.02 18.84 0.31
CA GLY A 244 -17.48 19.07 -1.04
C GLY A 244 -17.40 17.78 -1.87
N TYR A 245 -16.70 17.84 -3.00
CA TYR A 245 -16.42 16.67 -3.84
C TYR A 245 -14.92 16.37 -3.89
N ILE A 246 -14.56 15.10 -3.87
CA ILE A 246 -13.16 14.68 -4.06
C ILE A 246 -12.67 15.14 -5.43
N GLY A 247 -11.71 16.07 -5.43
CA GLY A 247 -11.10 16.61 -6.65
C GLY A 247 -11.81 17.83 -7.25
N ASP A 248 -12.71 18.47 -6.51
CA ASP A 248 -13.28 19.78 -6.88
C ASP A 248 -12.29 20.96 -6.79
N GLY A 249 -11.14 20.75 -6.16
CA GLY A 249 -10.03 21.69 -6.12
C GLY A 249 -9.20 21.75 -7.41
N HIS A 250 -8.49 22.86 -7.63
CA HIS A 250 -7.45 22.92 -8.65
C HIS A 250 -6.30 21.96 -8.29
N PRO A 251 -5.77 21.16 -9.24
CA PRO A 251 -4.66 20.27 -8.97
C PRO A 251 -3.46 21.09 -8.48
N LEU A 252 -3.00 20.85 -7.25
CA LEU A 252 -1.83 21.52 -6.73
C LEU A 252 -0.59 20.87 -7.36
N CYS A 253 0.49 21.66 -7.50
CA CYS A 253 1.77 21.11 -7.96
C CYS A 253 2.28 19.97 -7.05
N ALA A 254 1.87 19.97 -5.78
CA ALA A 254 2.18 18.92 -4.81
C ALA A 254 1.37 17.63 -5.02
N ASP A 255 0.22 17.69 -5.70
CA ASP A 255 -0.62 16.51 -5.98
C ASP A 255 -0.14 15.74 -7.22
N LEU A 256 0.68 16.40 -8.05
CA LEU A 256 1.26 15.77 -9.23
C LEU A 256 2.54 15.01 -8.85
N PRO A 257 2.85 13.89 -9.54
CA PRO A 257 4.10 13.18 -9.33
C PRO A 257 5.33 14.11 -9.41
N PRO A 258 6.41 13.82 -8.66
CA PRO A 258 7.66 14.56 -8.80
C PRO A 258 8.08 14.63 -10.27
N ARG A 259 8.41 15.83 -10.76
CA ARG A 259 8.79 16.05 -12.17
C ARG A 259 7.71 15.64 -13.18
N SER A 260 6.44 15.61 -12.78
CA SER A 260 5.29 15.42 -13.70
C SER A 260 5.27 16.40 -14.87
N PHE A 261 5.83 17.59 -14.67
CA PHE A 261 6.04 18.58 -15.72
C PHE A 261 7.06 18.15 -16.78
N LEU A 262 7.98 17.21 -16.49
CA LEU A 262 8.99 16.68 -17.43
C LEU A 262 8.49 15.49 -18.29
N ARG A 263 7.18 15.24 -18.37
CA ARG A 263 6.65 14.15 -19.21
C ARG A 263 6.97 14.37 -20.69
N LEU A 264 7.22 13.30 -21.43
CA LEU A 264 7.42 13.35 -22.88
C LEU A 264 6.22 14.05 -23.54
N GLY A 265 6.48 15.16 -24.24
CA GLY A 265 5.44 15.99 -24.87
C GLY A 265 4.90 17.14 -24.01
N ALA A 266 5.42 17.35 -22.80
CA ALA A 266 5.07 18.52 -21.99
C ALA A 266 5.55 19.82 -22.67
N THR A 267 4.69 20.83 -22.71
CA THR A 267 5.00 22.16 -23.25
C THR A 267 5.04 23.18 -22.12
N TYR A 268 6.04 24.05 -22.14
CA TYR A 268 6.24 25.07 -21.11
C TYR A 268 5.89 26.43 -21.66
N ARG A 269 5.18 27.23 -20.86
CA ARG A 269 4.91 28.64 -21.14
C ARG A 269 5.39 29.47 -19.95
N LEU A 270 6.34 30.36 -20.19
CA LEU A 270 6.76 31.33 -19.18
C LEU A 270 5.66 32.38 -19.02
N LEU A 271 5.00 32.41 -17.86
CA LEU A 271 3.91 33.34 -17.56
C LEU A 271 4.39 34.69 -16.99
N GLY A 272 5.70 34.87 -16.84
CA GLY A 272 6.33 36.07 -16.28
C GLY A 272 7.23 35.77 -15.08
N HIS A 273 7.80 36.83 -14.48
CA HIS A 273 8.67 36.77 -13.29
C HIS A 273 7.91 37.03 -11.97
N SER A 274 6.59 37.13 -12.02
CA SER A 274 5.74 37.28 -10.84
C SER A 274 5.61 35.94 -10.11
N ASP A 275 5.57 35.97 -8.78
CA ASP A 275 5.20 34.84 -7.92
C ASP A 275 3.70 34.50 -8.02
N THR A 276 2.90 35.39 -8.60
CA THR A 276 1.45 35.26 -8.85
C THR A 276 1.11 35.54 -10.32
N PRO A 277 1.58 34.71 -11.27
CA PRO A 277 1.37 34.96 -12.69
C PRO A 277 -0.11 34.82 -13.09
N VAL A 278 -0.64 35.80 -13.82
CA VAL A 278 -2.02 35.78 -14.31
C VAL A 278 -2.14 34.83 -15.49
N TRP A 279 -2.91 33.76 -15.32
CA TRP A 279 -3.18 32.81 -16.40
C TRP A 279 -4.17 33.44 -17.40
N THR A 280 -3.68 33.81 -18.59
CA THR A 280 -4.52 34.25 -19.70
C THR A 280 -4.57 33.17 -20.77
N ALA A 281 -5.77 32.67 -21.08
CA ALA A 281 -5.99 31.61 -22.06
C ALA A 281 -5.50 31.95 -23.48
N LYS A 282 -5.25 33.25 -23.76
CA LYS A 282 -4.66 33.74 -25.01
C LYS A 282 -3.21 34.21 -24.78
N ALA A 283 -2.26 33.32 -25.00
CA ALA A 283 -0.88 33.74 -25.26
C ALA A 283 -0.39 33.07 -26.55
N SER A 284 -0.22 33.89 -27.58
CA SER A 284 0.32 33.54 -28.89
C SER A 284 1.85 33.55 -28.86
N GLY A 285 2.49 32.44 -29.23
CA GLY A 285 3.90 32.42 -29.64
C GLY A 285 4.69 31.18 -29.20
N PRO A 286 5.50 30.58 -30.09
CA PRO A 286 6.55 29.64 -29.68
C PRO A 286 7.67 30.38 -28.95
N PHE A 287 8.14 29.77 -27.86
CA PHE A 287 9.25 30.26 -27.04
C PHE A 287 10.55 30.31 -27.86
N THR A 288 11.21 31.48 -27.89
CA THR A 288 12.63 31.58 -28.29
C THR A 288 13.41 32.03 -27.06
N PRO A 289 14.17 31.15 -26.39
CA PRO A 289 14.97 31.53 -25.24
C PRO A 289 16.02 32.58 -25.64
N ALA A 290 16.24 33.57 -24.76
CA ALA A 290 17.26 34.59 -24.95
C ALA A 290 18.66 33.97 -25.11
N LEU A 291 19.54 34.62 -25.89
CA LEU A 291 20.92 34.18 -26.08
C LEU A 291 21.62 34.09 -24.71
N GLY A 292 22.05 32.88 -24.32
CA GLY A 292 22.73 32.61 -23.05
C GLY A 292 21.84 32.10 -21.90
N SER A 293 20.56 31.81 -22.12
CA SER A 293 19.74 31.17 -21.08
C SER A 293 20.07 29.67 -20.95
N PRO A 294 20.19 29.12 -19.73
CA PRO A 294 20.41 27.69 -19.50
C PRO A 294 19.32 26.78 -20.12
N LEU A 295 18.14 27.34 -20.41
CA LEU A 295 17.01 26.63 -21.03
C LEU A 295 17.22 26.32 -22.52
N ARG A 296 18.19 26.95 -23.20
CA ARG A 296 18.49 26.68 -24.61
C ARG A 296 19.31 25.40 -24.77
N ASP A 297 20.18 25.11 -23.82
CA ASP A 297 21.07 23.93 -23.83
C ASP A 297 20.34 22.60 -23.58
N PHE A 298 19.07 22.66 -23.19
CA PHE A 298 18.20 21.47 -22.98
C PHE A 298 17.28 21.16 -24.17
N LEU A 299 17.24 22.02 -25.19
CA LEU A 299 16.29 21.92 -26.31
C LEU A 299 16.97 21.67 -27.66
N ASP A 300 18.31 21.57 -27.70
CA ASP A 300 19.12 21.06 -28.82
C ASP A 300 19.70 19.68 -28.47
#